data_AF-F2L4A6-F1
#
_entry.id   AF-F2L4A6-F1
#
_cell.length_a   1.000
_cell.length_b   1.000
_cell.length_c   1.000
_cell.angle_alpha   90.00
_cell.angle_beta   90.00
_cell.angle_gamma   90.00
#
_symmetry.space_group_name_H-M   'P 1'
#
loop_
_entity.id
_entity.type
_entity.pdbx_description
1 polymer ?
#
loop_
_entity_poly.entity_id
_entity_poly.type
_entity_poly.pdbx_seq_one_letter_code
_entity_poly.pdbx_strand_id
1 'polypeptide(L)'
;MPCVSDEEAVKAARRRALGLFSSLRRPEAIAVKFGDDWLVGFVSAKYKDDETTLEVKWSYVDCKGVALERIPPDAEAALRSLLEDLPGIIKREVEARSRK
;
A
#
# COMPACT_ATOMS: atom_id res chain seq x y z
N MET A 1 1.54 -3.59 25.09
CA MET A 1 1.81 -4.49 23.95
C MET A 1 2.57 -3.67 22.91
N PRO A 2 3.58 -4.24 22.22
CA PRO A 2 4.18 -3.57 21.07
C PRO A 2 3.15 -3.44 19.92
N CYS A 3 3.28 -2.38 19.12
CA CYS A 3 2.49 -2.24 17.91
C CYS A 3 2.85 -3.30 16.87
N VAL A 4 1.90 -3.61 15.98
CA VAL A 4 2.06 -4.62 14.94
C VAL A 4 3.23 -4.30 14.00
N SER A 5 3.91 -5.36 13.52
CA SER A 5 4.95 -5.23 12.50
C SER A 5 4.37 -4.86 11.12
N ASP A 6 5.23 -4.53 10.18
CA ASP A 6 4.86 -4.32 8.77
C ASP A 6 4.21 -5.57 8.15
N GLU A 7 4.76 -6.76 8.41
CA GLU A 7 4.17 -8.02 7.95
C GLU A 7 2.76 -8.25 8.51
N GLU A 8 2.57 -7.97 9.80
CA GLU A 8 1.27 -8.09 10.47
C GLU A 8 0.26 -7.06 9.95
N ALA A 9 0.71 -5.82 9.71
CA ALA A 9 -0.11 -4.78 9.11
C ALA A 9 -0.54 -5.14 7.69
N VAL A 10 0.38 -5.65 6.86
CA VAL A 10 0.06 -6.14 5.51
C VAL A 10 -0.95 -7.28 5.57
N LYS A 11 -0.80 -8.21 6.51
CA LYS A 11 -1.73 -9.33 6.70
C LYS A 11 -3.11 -8.85 7.13
N ALA A 12 -3.19 -7.87 8.03
CA ALA A 12 -4.43 -7.24 8.47
C ALA A 12 -5.15 -6.53 7.30
N ALA A 13 -4.41 -5.69 6.57
CA ALA A 13 -4.91 -5.01 5.38
C ALA A 13 -5.40 -6.00 4.31
N ARG A 14 -4.64 -7.08 4.05
CA ARG A 14 -5.05 -8.14 3.11
C ARG A 14 -6.34 -8.83 3.55
N ARG A 15 -6.46 -9.21 4.83
CA ARG A 15 -7.68 -9.85 5.36
C ARG A 15 -8.93 -9.01 5.16
N ARG A 16 -8.82 -7.69 5.35
CA ARG A 16 -9.91 -6.72 5.09
C ARG A 16 -10.17 -6.56 3.59
N ALA A 17 -9.11 -6.54 2.79
CA ALA A 17 -9.13 -6.40 1.33
C ALA A 17 -9.62 -7.66 0.57
N LEU A 18 -9.70 -8.83 1.21
CA LEU A 18 -9.94 -10.12 0.56
C LEU A 18 -11.34 -10.34 -0.09
N GLY A 19 -12.19 -9.31 -0.16
CA GLY A 19 -13.37 -9.28 -1.04
C GLY A 19 -13.23 -8.38 -2.29
N LEU A 20 -12.42 -7.33 -2.22
CA LEU A 20 -12.25 -6.33 -3.29
C LEU A 20 -11.06 -6.60 -4.23
N PHE A 21 -10.12 -7.45 -3.80
CA PHE A 21 -8.86 -7.70 -4.51
C PHE A 21 -8.61 -9.18 -4.80
N SER A 22 -9.66 -10.01 -4.76
CA SER A 22 -9.60 -11.45 -5.07
C SER A 22 -9.04 -11.76 -6.47
N SER A 23 -9.04 -10.78 -7.37
CA SER A 23 -8.44 -10.85 -8.70
C SER A 23 -6.91 -10.66 -8.72
N LEU A 24 -6.31 -10.08 -7.67
CA LEU A 24 -4.86 -9.93 -7.56
C LEU A 24 -4.29 -11.15 -6.86
N ARG A 25 -3.86 -12.16 -7.63
CA ARG A 25 -3.04 -13.27 -7.12
C ARG A 25 -1.72 -12.68 -6.60
N ARG A 26 -1.65 -12.35 -5.32
CA ARG A 26 -0.49 -11.75 -4.61
C ARG A 26 -0.15 -10.33 -5.09
N PRO A 27 -0.93 -9.30 -4.71
CA PRO A 27 -0.50 -7.93 -4.95
C PRO A 27 0.84 -7.68 -4.25
N GLU A 28 1.75 -6.99 -4.93
CA GLU A 28 2.86 -6.33 -4.24
C GLU A 28 2.27 -5.31 -3.28
N ALA A 29 2.71 -5.35 -2.03
CA ALA A 29 2.22 -4.49 -0.97
C ALA A 29 3.37 -3.62 -0.48
N ILE A 30 3.10 -2.33 -0.33
CA ILE A 30 4.01 -1.35 0.25
C ILE A 30 3.45 -1.00 1.63
N ALA A 31 4.22 -1.18 2.68
CA ALA A 31 3.85 -0.76 4.03
C ALA A 31 4.69 0.46 4.42
N VAL A 32 4.03 1.55 4.75
CA VAL A 32 4.67 2.80 5.19
C VAL A 32 4.23 3.07 6.62
N LYS A 33 5.20 3.27 7.51
CA LYS A 33 4.93 3.58 8.91
C LYS A 33 4.45 5.03 9.06
N PHE A 34 3.37 5.24 9.79
CA PHE A 34 2.79 6.54 10.10
C PHE A 34 2.58 6.63 11.62
N GLY A 35 3.48 7.30 12.33
CA GLY A 35 3.51 7.25 13.79
C GLY A 35 3.69 5.82 14.29
N ASP A 36 2.71 5.32 15.05
CA ASP A 36 2.64 3.94 15.53
C ASP A 36 1.76 3.02 14.65
N ASP A 37 1.17 3.59 13.60
CA ASP A 37 0.24 2.94 12.67
C ASP A 37 0.90 2.71 11.30
N TRP A 38 0.14 2.15 10.36
CA TRP A 38 0.61 1.76 9.04
C TRP A 38 -0.34 2.19 7.92
N LEU A 39 0.25 2.68 6.83
CA LEU A 39 -0.40 2.82 5.53
C LEU A 39 0.07 1.67 4.63
N VAL A 40 -0.87 0.81 4.23
CA VAL A 40 -0.60 -0.34 3.36
C VAL A 40 -1.18 -0.09 1.97
N GLY A 41 -0.32 0.06 0.97
CA GLY A 41 -0.67 0.23 -0.44
C GLY A 41 -0.58 -1.09 -1.20
N PHE A 42 -1.65 -1.48 -1.88
CA PHE A 42 -1.66 -2.62 -2.81
C PHE A 42 -1.50 -2.13 -4.23
N VAL A 43 -0.40 -2.54 -4.88
CA VAL A 43 -0.10 -2.15 -6.26
C VAL A 43 -0.72 -3.15 -7.22
N SER A 44 -1.42 -2.63 -8.23
CA SER A 44 -1.96 -3.40 -9.34
C SER A 44 -1.62 -2.72 -10.65
N ALA A 45 -1.15 -3.48 -11.63
CA ALA A 45 -0.97 -3.01 -12.99
C ALA A 45 -2.14 -3.48 -13.85
N LYS A 46 -2.74 -2.56 -14.59
CA LYS A 46 -3.71 -2.85 -15.65
C LYS A 46 -3.03 -2.53 -16.97
N TYR A 47 -3.02 -3.51 -17.87
CA TYR A 47 -2.54 -3.35 -19.23
C TYR A 47 -3.74 -3.24 -20.16
N LYS A 48 -3.81 -2.17 -20.93
CA LYS A 48 -4.87 -1.98 -21.93
C LYS A 48 -4.36 -1.11 -23.07
N ASP A 49 -4.57 -1.54 -24.32
CA ASP A 49 -4.31 -0.75 -25.53
C ASP A 49 -2.89 -0.12 -25.56
N ASP A 50 -1.85 -0.92 -25.31
CA ASP A 50 -0.43 -0.51 -25.20
C ASP A 50 -0.09 0.47 -24.06
N GLU A 51 -1.05 0.82 -23.21
CA GLU A 51 -0.83 1.61 -22.00
C GLU A 51 -0.80 0.72 -20.75
N THR A 52 0.17 0.99 -19.86
CA THR A 52 0.25 0.39 -18.53
C THR A 52 -0.21 1.41 -17.50
N THR A 53 -1.35 1.16 -16.86
CA THR A 53 -1.81 1.97 -15.74
C THR A 53 -1.49 1.26 -14.43
N LEU A 54 -0.77 1.96 -13.53
CA LEU A 54 -0.55 1.50 -12.16
C LEU A 54 -1.62 2.09 -11.25
N GLU A 55 -2.35 1.22 -10.56
CA GLU A 55 -3.33 1.58 -9.54
C GLU A 55 -2.81 1.11 -8.17
N VAL A 56 -2.67 2.05 -7.23
CA VAL A 56 -2.32 1.75 -5.84
C VAL A 56 -3.54 2.01 -4.97
N LYS A 57 -4.01 0.98 -4.28
CA LYS A 57 -5.11 1.13 -3.32
C LYS A 57 -4.57 1.06 -1.89
N TRP A 58 -4.86 2.10 -1.12
CA TRP A 58 -4.35 2.27 0.24
C TRP A 58 -5.35 1.79 1.28
N SER A 59 -4.83 1.23 2.36
CA SER A 59 -5.56 0.84 3.57
C SER A 59 -4.76 1.31 4.77
N TYR A 60 -5.44 1.90 5.74
CA TYR A 60 -4.83 2.27 7.02
C TYR A 60 -5.00 1.13 8.01
N VAL A 61 -3.96 0.81 8.77
CA VAL A 61 -3.94 -0.20 9.81
C VAL A 61 -3.39 0.41 11.09
N ASP A 62 -4.17 0.34 12.17
CA ASP A 62 -3.73 0.88 13.46
C ASP A 62 -2.62 0.02 14.11
N CYS A 63 -1.98 0.55 15.15
CA CYS A 63 -0.99 -0.14 15.99
C CYS A 63 -1.45 -1.52 16.51
N LYS A 64 -2.76 -1.79 16.57
CA LYS A 64 -3.34 -3.06 17.03
C LYS A 64 -3.60 -4.05 15.89
N GLY A 65 -3.33 -3.68 14.64
CA GLY A 65 -3.56 -4.53 13.48
C GLY A 65 -5.01 -4.48 12.96
N VAL A 66 -5.75 -3.41 13.24
CA VAL A 66 -7.11 -3.20 12.73
C VAL A 66 -7.05 -2.36 11.46
N ALA A 67 -7.44 -2.96 10.34
CA ALA A 67 -7.56 -2.25 9.07
C ALA A 67 -8.87 -1.42 9.03
N LEU A 68 -8.75 -0.11 8.88
CA LEU A 68 -9.88 0.81 8.75
C LEU A 68 -10.43 0.85 7.32
N GLU A 69 -11.73 1.14 7.19
CA GLU A 69 -12.38 1.30 5.87
C GLU A 69 -12.05 2.62 5.18
N ARG A 70 -11.77 3.65 5.97
CA ARG A 70 -11.40 4.98 5.49
C ARG A 70 -10.09 5.38 6.13
N ILE A 71 -9.28 6.09 5.37
CA ILE A 71 -8.03 6.64 5.86
C ILE A 71 -8.39 7.84 6.75
N PRO A 72 -7.89 7.91 7.99
CA PRO A 72 -8.07 9.06 8.84
C PRO A 72 -7.57 10.36 8.17
N PRO A 73 -8.21 11.53 8.39
CA PRO A 73 -7.84 12.78 7.69
C PRO A 73 -6.38 13.23 7.89
N ASP A 74 -5.82 12.96 9.05
CA ASP A 74 -4.41 13.16 9.40
C ASP A 74 -3.48 12.26 8.56
N ALA A 75 -3.86 11.00 8.37
CA ALA A 75 -3.16 10.07 7.50
C ALA A 75 -3.37 10.39 6.00
N GLU A 76 -4.51 10.98 5.61
CA GLU A 76 -4.74 11.43 4.23
C GLU A 76 -3.76 12.54 3.81
N ALA A 77 -3.43 13.47 4.71
CA ALA A 77 -2.46 14.52 4.43
C ALA A 77 -1.06 13.93 4.17
N ALA A 78 -0.63 12.98 5.00
CA ALA A 78 0.62 12.26 4.82
C ALA A 78 0.62 11.42 3.53
N LEU A 79 -0.50 10.78 3.22
CA LEU A 79 -0.65 10.01 1.99
C LEU A 79 -0.55 10.90 0.74
N ARG A 80 -1.14 12.10 0.76
CA ARG A 80 -1.03 13.05 -0.37
C ARG A 80 0.41 13.43 -0.65
N SER A 81 1.20 13.74 0.39
CA SER A 81 2.63 14.00 0.24
C SER A 81 3.39 12.79 -0.33
N LEU A 82 3.06 11.57 0.11
CA LEU A 82 3.59 10.33 -0.46
C LEU A 82 3.23 10.12 -1.94
N LEU A 83 2.01 10.49 -2.34
CA LEU A 83 1.53 10.35 -3.72
C LEU A 83 2.28 11.29 -4.68
N GLU A 84 2.68 12.47 -4.22
CA GLU A 84 3.51 13.40 -5.01
C GLU A 84 4.89 12.80 -5.32
N ASP A 85 5.46 12.06 -4.35
CA ASP A 85 6.76 11.38 -4.49
C ASP A 85 6.68 9.98 -5.13
N LEU A 86 5.48 9.43 -5.28
CA LEU A 86 5.25 8.07 -5.77
C LEU A 86 5.91 7.77 -7.11
N PRO A 87 5.88 8.64 -8.12
CA PRO A 87 6.57 8.41 -9.39
C PRO A 87 8.08 8.22 -9.21
N GLY A 88 8.69 8.99 -8.29
CA GLY A 88 10.11 8.88 -7.97
C GLY A 88 10.45 7.60 -7.18
N ILE A 89 9.55 7.15 -6.31
CA ILE A 89 9.68 5.87 -5.59
C ILE A 89 9.57 4.70 -6.57
N ILE A 90 8.56 4.69 -7.44
CA ILE A 90 8.33 3.65 -8.45
C ILE A 90 9.53 3.58 -9.40
N LYS A 91 10.01 4.71 -9.90
CA LYS A 91 11.18 4.76 -10.79
C LYS A 91 12.41 4.11 -10.13
N ARG A 92 12.73 4.48 -8.88
CA ARG A 92 13.87 3.91 -8.14
C ARG A 92 13.74 2.40 -7.93
N GLU A 93 12.55 1.92 -7.61
CA GLU A 93 12.30 0.50 -7.36
C GLU A 93 12.40 -0.33 -8.66
N VAL A 94 11.84 0.19 -9.76
CA VAL A 94 11.97 -0.43 -11.10
C VAL A 94 13.43 -0.47 -11.53
N GLU A 95 14.16 0.63 -11.37
CA GLU A 95 15.59 0.68 -11.68
C GLU A 95 16.40 -0.31 -10.82
N ALA A 96 16.14 -0.40 -9.52
CA ALA A 96 16.82 -1.32 -8.61
C ALA A 96 16.61 -2.80 -8.99
N ARG A 97 15.40 -3.15 -9.45
CA ARG A 97 15.07 -4.52 -9.89
C ARG A 97 15.59 -4.85 -11.28
N SER A 98 15.69 -3.86 -12.18
CA SER A 98 16.26 -4.05 -13.53
C SER A 98 17.78 -4.28 -13.55
N ARG A 99 18.47 -3.97 -12.45
CA ARG A 99 19.92 -4.17 -12.29
C ARG A 99 20.28 -5.54 -11.68
N LYS A 100 19.30 -6.36 -11.32
CA LYS A 100 19.49 -7.76 -10.90
C LYS A 100 19.29 -8.70 -12.09
#